data_AF-A0A2M6P1S8-F1
#
_entry.id   AF-A0A2M6P1S8-F1
#
_cell.length_a   1.000
_cell.length_b   1.000
_cell.length_c   1.000
_cell.angle_alpha   90.00
_cell.angle_beta   90.00
_cell.angle_gamma   90.00
#
_symmetry.space_group_name_H-M   'P 1'
#
loop_
_entity.id
_entity.type
_entity.pdbx_description
1 polymer ?
#
loop_
_entity_poly.entity_id
_entity_poly.type
_entity_poly.pdbx_seq_one_letter_code
_entity_poly.pdbx_strand_id
1 'polypeptide(L)'
;MDDNLNFLSWVSPRKHRAIFWLCFFCVVVVASVYCFQVLHAATYTWDGGGVTNDWSDCDNWSTNVCPGASDIAQFDGTSTKDATIDASFTGTVAGIYICDGVSCGSGAYTGTVTQERALVINTSNFKIYSGAFHGSSNVLHTISGGAKYLIAGGVFMAPSSTL
;
A
#
# COMPACT_ATOMS: atom_id res chain seq x y z
N MET A 1 71.80 4.78 0.93
CA MET A 1 71.42 4.84 2.35
C MET A 1 70.88 6.23 2.61
N ASP A 2 69.62 6.54 2.87
CA ASP A 2 68.36 5.80 2.87
C ASP A 2 67.26 6.87 2.79
N ASP A 3 66.81 7.23 1.59
CA ASP A 3 65.64 8.09 1.40
C ASP A 3 64.35 7.25 1.49
N ASN A 4 64.15 6.65 2.66
CA ASN A 4 62.84 6.08 3.02
C ASN A 4 61.98 7.22 3.57
N LEU A 5 61.40 7.99 2.64
CA LEU A 5 60.29 8.89 2.93
C LEU A 5 59.18 8.06 3.59
N ASN A 6 59.12 8.11 4.91
CA ASN A 6 58.02 7.65 5.74
C ASN A 6 56.77 8.48 5.41
N PHE A 7 56.18 8.25 4.25
CA PHE A 7 54.89 8.81 3.84
C PHE A 7 53.77 8.45 4.83
N LEU A 8 54.01 7.42 5.66
CA LEU A 8 53.10 6.93 6.70
C LEU A 8 53.15 7.71 8.02
N SER A 9 54.12 8.59 8.27
CA SER A 9 54.23 9.29 9.57
C SER A 9 53.41 10.59 9.65
N TRP A 10 52.86 11.09 8.53
CA TRP A 10 52.16 12.39 8.48
C TRP A 10 50.63 12.30 8.62
N VAL A 11 50.06 11.13 8.92
CA VAL A 11 48.62 11.03 9.19
C VAL A 11 48.38 11.09 10.70
N SER A 12 48.16 12.30 11.21
CA SER A 12 47.95 12.52 12.66
C SER A 12 46.80 11.64 13.20
N PRO A 13 46.90 11.09 14.43
CA PRO A 13 45.88 10.22 15.03
C PRO A 13 44.49 10.87 15.14
N ARG A 14 44.42 12.22 15.10
CA ARG A 14 43.16 12.98 15.05
C ARG A 14 42.35 12.76 13.76
N LYS A 15 43.02 12.56 12.62
CA LYS A 15 42.38 12.33 11.30
C LYS A 15 41.73 10.93 11.24
N HIS A 16 42.35 9.94 11.86
CA HIS A 16 41.81 8.57 11.95
C HIS A 16 40.53 8.49 12.80
N ARG A 17 40.49 9.23 13.92
CA ARG A 17 39.29 9.31 14.77
C ARG A 17 38.15 10.02 14.04
N ALA A 18 38.44 11.09 13.30
CA ALA A 18 37.44 11.80 12.51
C ALA A 18 36.85 10.94 11.37
N ILE A 19 37.70 10.19 10.64
CA ILE A 19 37.25 9.28 9.58
C ILE A 19 36.40 8.14 10.16
N PHE A 20 36.80 7.57 11.29
CA PHE A 20 36.02 6.52 11.96
C PHE A 20 34.63 7.00 12.38
N TRP A 21 34.53 8.19 13.01
CA TRP A 21 33.25 8.76 13.40
C TRP A 21 32.37 9.15 12.20
N LEU A 22 32.98 9.63 11.11
CA LEU A 22 32.28 9.93 9.86
C LEU A 22 31.71 8.66 9.22
N CYS A 23 32.51 7.58 9.12
CA CYS A 23 32.06 6.30 8.58
C CYS A 23 30.96 5.68 9.46
N PHE A 24 31.11 5.72 10.78
CA PHE A 24 30.09 5.23 11.71
C PHE A 24 28.78 6.01 11.57
N PHE A 25 28.86 7.33 11.48
CA PHE A 25 27.70 8.19 11.23
C PHE A 25 27.03 7.87 9.88
N CYS A 26 27.80 7.71 8.80
CA CYS A 26 27.27 7.31 7.50
C CYS A 26 26.60 5.93 7.53
N VAL A 27 27.18 4.95 8.21
CA VAL A 27 26.58 3.60 8.35
C VAL A 27 25.27 3.68 9.13
N VAL A 28 25.20 4.46 10.22
CA VAL A 28 23.96 4.67 10.98
C VAL A 28 22.91 5.39 10.14
N VAL A 29 23.28 6.44 9.40
CA VAL A 29 22.36 7.17 8.50
C VAL A 29 21.83 6.26 7.39
N VAL A 30 22.70 5.47 6.76
CA VAL A 30 22.29 4.51 5.72
C VAL A 30 21.38 3.43 6.31
N ALA A 31 21.74 2.81 7.43
CA ALA A 31 20.88 1.82 8.09
C ALA A 31 19.52 2.40 8.50
N SER A 32 19.48 3.65 8.96
CA SER A 32 18.25 4.36 9.29
C SER A 32 17.39 4.57 8.05
N VAL A 33 17.96 5.11 6.97
CA VAL A 33 17.27 5.32 5.69
C VAL A 33 16.75 3.99 5.14
N TYR A 34 17.52 2.90 5.23
CA TYR A 34 17.06 1.56 4.84
C TYR A 34 15.94 1.02 5.74
N CYS A 35 15.97 1.28 7.05
CA CYS A 35 14.94 0.82 7.98
C CYS A 35 13.60 1.56 7.79
N PHE A 36 13.64 2.82 7.36
CA PHE A 36 12.43 3.60 7.00
C PHE A 36 11.77 3.16 5.68
N GLN A 37 12.41 2.33 4.87
CA GLN A 37 11.91 1.92 3.54
C GLN A 37 11.11 0.60 3.55
N VAL A 38 10.88 -0.02 4.71
CA VAL A 38 10.26 -1.37 4.83
C VAL A 38 8.85 -1.35 5.44
N LEU A 39 8.25 -0.18 5.64
CA LEU A 39 6.80 -0.08 5.89
C LEU A 39 6.05 0.08 4.56
N HIS A 40 6.13 -0.92 3.68
CA HIS A 40 5.21 -1.00 2.55
C HIS A 40 3.89 -1.59 3.02
N ALA A 41 2.78 -0.95 2.67
CA ALA A 41 1.45 -1.51 2.85
C ALA A 41 1.40 -2.90 2.22
N ALA A 42 0.99 -3.93 2.97
CA ALA A 42 0.75 -5.23 2.38
C ALA A 42 -0.45 -5.14 1.43
N THR A 43 -0.41 -5.88 0.32
CA THR A 43 -1.51 -5.91 -0.64
C THR A 43 -2.24 -7.23 -0.48
N TYR A 44 -3.52 -7.16 -0.19
CA TYR A 44 -4.41 -8.31 -0.12
C TYR A 44 -5.29 -8.31 -1.36
N THR A 45 -5.14 -9.33 -2.18
CA THR A 45 -5.87 -9.47 -3.44
C THR A 45 -7.17 -10.21 -3.19
N TRP A 46 -8.28 -9.67 -3.70
CA TRP A 46 -9.57 -10.35 -3.74
C TRP A 46 -9.48 -11.58 -4.66
N ASP A 47 -9.50 -12.77 -4.10
CA ASP A 47 -9.50 -14.03 -4.84
C ASP A 47 -10.88 -14.69 -4.86
N GLY A 48 -11.79 -14.28 -3.97
CA GLY A 48 -13.15 -14.79 -3.90
C GLY A 48 -13.24 -16.25 -3.45
N GLY A 49 -12.22 -16.78 -2.76
CA GLY A 49 -12.14 -18.16 -2.28
C GLY A 49 -13.13 -18.53 -1.16
N GLY A 50 -13.70 -17.53 -0.49
CA GLY A 50 -14.66 -17.68 0.59
C GLY A 50 -16.06 -18.09 0.11
N VAL A 51 -16.91 -18.45 1.07
CA VAL A 51 -18.29 -18.89 0.80
C VAL A 51 -19.17 -17.72 0.37
N THR A 52 -18.93 -16.55 0.96
CA THR A 52 -19.71 -15.34 0.72
C THR A 52 -19.03 -14.42 -0.30
N ASN A 53 -19.67 -13.29 -0.62
CA ASN A 53 -19.06 -12.21 -1.40
C ASN A 53 -18.60 -11.06 -0.49
N ASP A 54 -18.45 -11.32 0.81
CA ASP A 54 -18.28 -10.29 1.82
C ASP A 54 -16.80 -10.03 2.10
N TRP A 55 -16.44 -8.76 2.33
CA TRP A 55 -15.09 -8.35 2.73
C TRP A 55 -14.70 -8.91 4.11
N SER A 56 -15.68 -9.16 4.99
CA SER A 56 -15.48 -9.75 6.31
C SER A 56 -15.22 -11.26 6.30
N ASP A 57 -15.50 -11.94 5.19
CA ASP A 57 -15.12 -13.34 4.97
C ASP A 57 -13.66 -13.38 4.49
N CYS A 58 -12.75 -13.58 5.44
CA CYS A 58 -11.32 -13.46 5.18
C CYS A 58 -10.80 -14.49 4.15
N ASP A 59 -11.54 -15.58 3.91
CA ASP A 59 -11.20 -16.57 2.88
C ASP A 59 -11.40 -16.04 1.45
N ASN A 60 -12.02 -14.86 1.26
CA ASN A 60 -12.08 -14.17 -0.05
C ASN A 60 -10.83 -13.34 -0.38
N TRP A 61 -9.89 -13.24 0.54
CA TRP A 61 -8.66 -12.47 0.36
C TRP A 61 -7.46 -13.41 0.30
N SER A 62 -6.48 -13.03 -0.52
CA SER A 62 -5.20 -13.70 -0.59
C SER A 62 -4.63 -13.92 0.81
N THR A 63 -4.12 -15.13 1.10
CA THR A 63 -3.62 -15.58 2.41
C THR A 63 -4.68 -15.85 3.48
N ASN A 64 -5.97 -15.78 3.13
CA ASN A 64 -7.10 -16.04 4.02
C ASN A 64 -7.13 -15.09 5.24
N VAL A 65 -6.77 -13.83 5.02
CA VAL A 65 -6.71 -12.77 6.04
C VAL A 65 -7.32 -11.50 5.48
N CYS A 66 -8.25 -10.90 6.22
CA CYS A 66 -8.88 -9.64 5.86
C CYS A 66 -7.89 -8.47 5.92
N PRO A 67 -7.91 -7.51 4.98
CA PRO A 67 -7.04 -6.36 4.99
C PRO A 67 -7.30 -5.41 6.17
N GLY A 68 -6.23 -4.87 6.75
CA GLY A 68 -6.27 -3.90 7.84
C GLY A 68 -5.91 -2.47 7.41
N ALA A 69 -5.80 -1.58 8.40
CA ALA A 69 -5.65 -0.13 8.22
C ALA A 69 -4.42 0.31 7.42
N SER A 70 -3.40 -0.53 7.40
CA SER A 70 -2.13 -0.29 6.70
C SER A 70 -2.06 -1.00 5.35
N ASP A 71 -3.11 -1.70 4.96
CA ASP A 71 -3.07 -2.61 3.82
C ASP A 71 -3.88 -2.10 2.63
N ILE A 72 -3.50 -2.54 1.44
CA ILE A 72 -4.20 -2.22 0.20
C ILE A 72 -5.12 -3.39 -0.15
N ALA A 73 -6.41 -3.10 -0.31
CA ALA A 73 -7.37 -4.02 -0.91
C ALA A 73 -7.25 -3.94 -2.44
N GLN A 74 -6.79 -5.01 -3.08
CA GLN A 74 -6.59 -5.07 -4.52
C GLN A 74 -7.62 -6.00 -5.19
N PHE A 75 -8.24 -5.50 -6.25
CA PHE A 75 -9.12 -6.25 -7.14
C PHE A 75 -8.45 -6.34 -8.49
N ASP A 76 -8.09 -7.55 -8.90
CA ASP A 76 -7.49 -7.82 -10.20
C ASP A 76 -8.08 -9.07 -10.85
N GLY A 77 -7.49 -9.52 -11.95
CA GLY A 77 -7.96 -10.68 -12.72
C GLY A 77 -7.82 -12.03 -12.02
N THR A 78 -7.35 -12.09 -10.76
CA THR A 78 -7.38 -13.30 -9.92
C THR A 78 -8.82 -13.77 -9.70
N SER A 79 -9.78 -12.84 -9.61
CA SER A 79 -11.19 -13.16 -9.45
C SER A 79 -12.06 -12.20 -10.26
N THR A 80 -13.25 -12.67 -10.65
CA THR A 80 -14.30 -11.83 -11.22
C THR A 80 -15.54 -11.77 -10.33
N LYS A 81 -15.49 -12.42 -9.16
CA LYS A 81 -16.56 -12.46 -8.17
C LYS A 81 -16.81 -11.05 -7.65
N ASP A 82 -18.07 -10.62 -7.65
CA ASP A 82 -18.48 -9.36 -7.03
C ASP A 82 -18.10 -9.36 -5.54
N ALA A 83 -17.81 -8.18 -5.02
CA ALA A 83 -17.37 -8.00 -3.64
C ALA A 83 -18.22 -6.97 -2.92
N THR A 84 -18.57 -7.26 -1.68
CA THR A 84 -19.40 -6.40 -0.84
C THR A 84 -18.58 -5.95 0.37
N ILE A 85 -18.41 -4.64 0.53
CA ILE A 85 -17.91 -4.04 1.77
C ILE A 85 -19.07 -4.09 2.76
N ASP A 86 -19.23 -5.23 3.41
CA ASP A 86 -20.36 -5.58 4.25
C ASP A 86 -20.28 -4.95 5.65
N ALA A 87 -21.39 -4.96 6.38
CA ALA A 87 -21.50 -4.35 7.70
C ALA A 87 -20.57 -4.98 8.76
N SER A 88 -20.19 -6.26 8.60
CA SER A 88 -19.32 -6.97 9.55
C SER A 88 -17.85 -6.68 9.31
N PHE A 89 -17.48 -6.08 8.17
CA PHE A 89 -16.12 -5.63 7.93
C PHE A 89 -15.83 -4.38 8.78
N THR A 90 -15.24 -4.59 9.95
CA THR A 90 -14.88 -3.51 10.90
C THR A 90 -13.61 -2.75 10.51
N GLY A 91 -12.94 -3.18 9.45
CA GLY A 91 -11.66 -2.63 9.01
C GLY A 91 -11.74 -1.23 8.41
N THR A 92 -10.58 -0.60 8.42
CA THR A 92 -10.19 0.50 7.51
C THR A 92 -9.10 -0.06 6.60
N VAL A 93 -8.87 0.55 5.44
CA VAL A 93 -7.77 0.13 4.54
C VAL A 93 -6.85 1.31 4.26
N ALA A 94 -5.60 1.03 3.91
CA ALA A 94 -4.71 2.07 3.40
C ALA A 94 -5.15 2.55 2.02
N GLY A 95 -5.63 1.64 1.16
CA GLY A 95 -6.03 1.94 -0.21
C GLY A 95 -6.94 0.89 -0.82
N ILE A 96 -7.58 1.24 -1.93
CA ILE A 96 -8.37 0.32 -2.76
C ILE A 96 -7.95 0.50 -4.21
N TYR A 97 -7.50 -0.58 -4.86
CA TYR A 97 -7.09 -0.59 -6.27
C TYR A 97 -7.96 -1.56 -7.06
N ILE A 98 -8.65 -1.08 -8.11
CA ILE A 98 -9.38 -1.90 -9.06
C ILE A 98 -8.65 -1.88 -10.40
N CYS A 99 -8.06 -3.00 -10.79
CA CYS A 99 -6.98 -3.09 -11.77
C CYS A 99 -7.46 -3.39 -13.20
N ASP A 100 -6.75 -2.87 -14.21
CA ASP A 100 -7.08 -2.96 -15.65
C ASP A 100 -6.12 -3.85 -16.48
N GLY A 101 -5.37 -4.75 -15.85
CA GLY A 101 -4.38 -5.57 -16.58
C GLY A 101 -2.96 -5.00 -16.54
N VAL A 102 -2.82 -3.68 -16.55
CA VAL A 102 -1.51 -3.01 -16.70
C VAL A 102 -1.15 -2.23 -15.43
N SER A 103 -2.11 -1.53 -14.84
CA SER A 103 -1.86 -0.59 -13.74
C SER A 103 -1.41 -1.25 -12.44
N CYS A 104 -1.72 -2.54 -12.26
CA CYS A 104 -1.34 -3.33 -11.09
C CYS A 104 -0.40 -4.50 -11.40
N GLY A 105 0.01 -4.69 -12.66
CA GLY A 105 0.84 -5.83 -13.08
C GLY A 105 0.13 -7.19 -13.06
N SER A 106 -1.18 -7.21 -12.90
CA SER A 106 -2.06 -8.38 -12.89
C SER A 106 -3.29 -8.12 -13.77
N GLY A 107 -4.06 -9.18 -14.09
CA GLY A 107 -5.21 -9.10 -15.01
C GLY A 107 -6.28 -8.07 -14.61
N ALA A 108 -7.21 -7.78 -15.51
CA ALA A 108 -8.27 -6.83 -15.23
C ALA A 108 -9.36 -7.43 -14.32
N TYR A 109 -9.73 -6.72 -13.26
CA TYR A 109 -10.96 -7.01 -12.54
C TYR A 109 -12.15 -6.53 -13.37
N THR A 110 -13.20 -7.35 -13.44
CA THR A 110 -14.41 -7.08 -14.24
C THR A 110 -15.70 -7.13 -13.41
N GLY A 111 -15.61 -7.51 -12.14
CA GLY A 111 -16.75 -7.50 -11.22
C GLY A 111 -17.06 -6.12 -10.66
N THR A 112 -17.96 -6.11 -9.69
CA THR A 112 -18.44 -4.93 -8.98
C THR A 112 -18.06 -4.99 -7.51
N VAL A 113 -17.43 -3.91 -7.01
CA VAL A 113 -17.26 -3.66 -5.58
C VAL A 113 -18.40 -2.78 -5.10
N THR A 114 -19.24 -3.30 -4.20
CA THR A 114 -20.39 -2.59 -3.63
C THR A 114 -20.08 -2.15 -2.21
N GLN A 115 -20.28 -0.87 -1.92
CA GLN A 115 -20.08 -0.32 -0.59
C GLN A 115 -21.40 -0.36 0.20
N GLU A 116 -21.53 -1.24 1.19
CA GLU A 116 -22.74 -1.33 2.04
C GLU A 116 -22.57 -0.75 3.44
N ARG A 117 -21.35 -0.32 3.78
CA ARG A 117 -21.05 0.42 5.02
C ARG A 117 -20.13 1.62 4.79
N ALA A 118 -20.04 2.49 5.80
CA ALA A 118 -19.06 3.57 5.77
C ALA A 118 -17.65 2.97 5.71
N LEU A 119 -16.72 3.52 4.94
CA LEU A 119 -15.35 2.99 4.86
C LEU A 119 -14.34 4.13 4.93
N VAL A 120 -13.26 3.91 5.69
CA VAL A 120 -12.13 4.85 5.75
C VAL A 120 -10.98 4.30 4.91
N ILE A 121 -10.49 5.15 4.01
CA ILE A 121 -9.30 4.91 3.19
C ILE A 121 -8.22 5.88 3.65
N ASN A 122 -7.10 5.33 4.13
CA ASN A 122 -5.99 6.09 4.68
C ASN A 122 -5.07 6.64 3.58
N THR A 123 -3.80 6.23 3.55
CA THR A 123 -2.73 6.97 2.85
C THR A 123 -2.38 6.47 1.45
N SER A 124 -2.85 5.28 1.04
CA SER A 124 -2.41 4.59 -0.19
C SER A 124 -3.31 4.82 -1.41
N ASN A 125 -4.28 5.75 -1.36
CA ASN A 125 -5.17 6.17 -2.46
C ASN A 125 -6.37 5.25 -2.75
N PHE A 126 -7.36 5.81 -3.44
CA PHE A 126 -8.47 5.08 -4.05
C PHE A 126 -8.35 5.18 -5.56
N LYS A 127 -8.19 4.03 -6.24
CA LYS A 127 -7.87 3.98 -7.67
C LYS A 127 -8.78 2.98 -8.40
N ILE A 128 -9.41 3.45 -9.47
CA ILE A 128 -10.23 2.63 -10.37
C ILE A 128 -9.66 2.73 -11.77
N TYR A 129 -9.22 1.59 -12.29
CA TYR A 129 -8.73 1.43 -13.65
C TYR A 129 -9.68 0.57 -14.51
N SER A 130 -10.44 -0.36 -13.89
CA SER A 130 -11.42 -1.24 -14.53
C SER A 130 -12.56 -1.57 -13.56
N GLY A 131 -13.45 -2.50 -13.94
CA GLY A 131 -14.54 -3.00 -13.12
C GLY A 131 -15.52 -1.90 -12.74
N ALA A 132 -16.26 -2.14 -11.66
CA ALA A 132 -17.17 -1.15 -11.10
C ALA A 132 -16.96 -0.97 -9.60
N PHE A 133 -17.10 0.27 -9.13
CA PHE A 133 -17.29 0.59 -7.71
C PHE A 133 -18.63 1.29 -7.54
N HIS A 134 -19.51 0.68 -6.76
CA HIS A 134 -20.83 1.22 -6.45
C HIS A 134 -20.88 1.70 -5.00
N GLY A 135 -20.80 3.01 -4.83
CA GLY A 135 -21.10 3.68 -3.57
C GLY A 135 -22.58 3.57 -3.21
N SER A 136 -22.89 3.57 -1.92
CA SER A 136 -24.26 3.64 -1.41
C SER A 136 -24.52 4.98 -0.73
N SER A 137 -25.50 5.06 0.18
CA SER A 137 -25.71 6.23 1.05
C SER A 137 -24.71 6.31 2.21
N ASN A 138 -23.79 5.35 2.33
CA ASN A 138 -22.76 5.33 3.36
C ASN A 138 -21.56 6.23 3.02
N VAL A 139 -20.93 6.79 4.06
CA VAL A 139 -19.79 7.70 3.88
C VAL A 139 -18.55 6.94 3.45
N LEU A 140 -17.94 7.36 2.34
CA LEU A 140 -16.59 6.92 1.95
C LEU A 140 -15.59 8.02 2.34
N HIS A 141 -14.92 7.84 3.48
CA HIS A 141 -13.98 8.82 4.00
C HIS A 141 -12.57 8.56 3.44
N THR A 142 -12.12 9.43 2.53
CA THR A 142 -10.72 9.50 2.14
C THR A 142 -10.04 10.58 2.98
N ILE A 143 -8.99 10.25 3.75
CA ILE A 143 -8.31 11.26 4.57
C ILE A 143 -7.69 12.34 3.65
N SER A 144 -8.28 13.54 3.71
CA SER A 144 -7.78 14.77 3.09
C SER A 144 -6.37 15.05 3.62
N GLY A 145 -5.35 14.82 2.78
CA GLY A 145 -3.96 15.08 3.11
C GLY A 145 -2.92 14.29 2.30
N GLY A 146 -3.34 13.26 1.56
CA GLY A 146 -2.41 12.49 0.71
C GLY A 146 -3.04 11.46 -0.23
N ALA A 147 -4.21 10.93 0.11
CA ALA A 147 -4.94 10.00 -0.76
C ALA A 147 -5.46 10.73 -2.01
N LYS A 148 -4.83 10.46 -3.15
CA LYS A 148 -5.28 10.86 -4.48
C LYS A 148 -6.42 9.96 -4.92
N TYR A 149 -7.51 10.57 -5.33
CA TYR A 149 -8.58 9.87 -6.03
C TYR A 149 -8.22 9.78 -7.51
N LEU A 150 -8.20 8.58 -8.08
CA LEU A 150 -7.94 8.37 -9.52
C LEU A 150 -9.01 7.43 -10.10
N ILE A 151 -9.79 7.94 -11.05
CA ILE A 151 -10.57 7.12 -11.98
C ILE A 151 -9.88 7.26 -13.34
N ALA A 152 -9.23 6.21 -13.79
CA ALA A 152 -8.62 6.12 -15.11
C ALA A 152 -9.39 5.18 -16.06
N GLY A 153 -10.39 4.46 -15.54
CA GLY A 153 -11.30 3.60 -16.29
C GLY A 153 -12.41 3.04 -15.40
N GLY A 154 -13.08 1.99 -15.86
CA GLY A 154 -14.19 1.35 -15.14
C GLY A 154 -15.43 2.24 -14.94
N VAL A 155 -16.26 1.85 -13.99
CA VAL A 155 -17.48 2.57 -13.57
C VAL A 155 -17.34 2.98 -12.11
N PHE A 156 -17.57 4.26 -11.81
CA PHE A 156 -17.68 4.76 -10.44
C PHE A 156 -19.05 5.38 -10.23
N MET A 157 -19.85 4.78 -9.35
CA MET A 157 -21.06 5.41 -8.81
C MET A 157 -20.71 5.98 -7.44
N ALA A 158 -20.71 7.31 -7.33
CA ALA A 158 -20.32 7.98 -6.10
C ALA A 158 -21.29 7.65 -4.96
N PRO A 159 -20.81 7.50 -3.72
CA PRO A 159 -21.68 7.44 -2.56
C PRO A 159 -22.49 8.73 -2.42
N SER A 160 -23.76 8.63 -2.03
CA SER A 160 -24.68 9.77 -1.99
C SER A 160 -24.62 10.59 -0.69
N SER A 161 -23.95 10.09 0.36
CA SER A 161 -23.52 10.93 1.48
C SER A 161 -22.14 11.52 1.18
N THR A 162 -22.04 12.84 1.29
CA THR A 162 -20.79 13.57 1.07
C THR A 162 -20.13 13.88 2.41
N LEU A 163 -18.80 13.63 2.43
CA LEU A 163 -17.73 14.06 3.35
C LEU A 163 -18.13 14.61 4.74
#